data_AF-A0AAU0VWX8-F1
#
_entry.id   AF-A0AAU0VWX8-F1
#
_cell.length_a   1.000
_cell.length_b   1.000
_cell.length_c   1.000
_cell.angle_alpha   90.00
_cell.angle_beta   90.00
_cell.angle_gamma   90.00
#
_symmetry.space_group_name_H-M   'P 1'
#
loop_
_entity.id
_entity.type
_entity.pdbx_description
1 polymer ?
#
loop_
_entity_poly.entity_id
_entity_poly.type
_entity_poly.pdbx_seq_one_letter_code
_entity_poly.pdbx_strand_id
1 'polypeptide(L)'
;MTQPEESRARTVVPLLYHLLDAPELNCATPNKFRVLWPIMAEDAAKALQEPRLARVRPSPATYKRWLAGTHIPRGDLRTILETYFGKKVEALFQLVPVRDIVRPRPLDRRSRTAVRTLDYTWPTSRHVPGEPDAGIFGSWELAGGRHFDGTSIGVQIYEAEPGGDVMEISSADLPHLETFVRSSRRGVILASPGAAGGSGLYVMDAALARQSLVVGQDPRVPLAYQLDDLVYAIIWALYVMDDGLLADDNPLSDRAEQLRHYVRISNSAPPRSEMPDLSPIGAAWLGSSLCAQYIVRHLDDLPEVPAFWTREATGEECAPWLLFRHKHDYLQNVADRFAGPGSALGRAFCVPESVVRSSEIYERILLFLTIAMMEMYGVKVWLSAEQEYQEVEGFVLARNQAILANWVREESVWRVATTSARREVAPYQEVIGHVRAHSLVDGPTPTARLQALADYLNLDWAWLTGRCQGLAEEGLTSMLRPRSRLLTLKALDQTLRFIGRLGSPYDGR
;
A
#
# COMPACT_ATOMS: atom_id res chain seq x y z
N MET A 1 17.99 39.29 -37.44
CA MET A 1 19.12 38.37 -37.26
C MET A 1 18.69 37.27 -36.32
N THR A 2 18.33 36.15 -36.93
CA THR A 2 17.94 34.89 -36.30
C THR A 2 19.11 34.31 -35.50
N GLN A 3 18.90 34.04 -34.21
CA GLN A 3 19.79 33.15 -33.45
C GLN A 3 19.66 31.74 -34.03
N PRO A 4 20.77 31.03 -34.32
CA PRO A 4 20.68 29.71 -34.90
C PRO A 4 20.21 28.70 -33.86
N GLU A 5 19.22 27.92 -34.27
CA GLU A 5 18.77 26.65 -33.70
C GLU A 5 19.95 25.67 -33.51
N GLU A 6 20.60 25.68 -32.35
CA GLU A 6 21.50 24.60 -31.93
C GLU A 6 21.13 24.10 -30.53
N SER A 7 19.90 23.61 -30.40
CA SER A 7 19.51 22.72 -29.30
C SER A 7 18.65 21.58 -29.86
N ARG A 8 19.25 20.76 -30.73
CA ARG A 8 18.80 19.37 -30.81
C ARG A 8 19.27 18.71 -29.51
N ALA A 9 18.34 18.45 -28.60
CA ALA A 9 18.56 17.61 -27.43
C ALA A 9 19.26 16.33 -27.89
N ARG A 10 20.53 16.16 -27.49
CA ARG A 10 21.26 14.95 -27.79
C ARG A 10 20.64 13.85 -26.94
N THR A 11 19.97 12.89 -27.56
CA THR A 11 19.35 11.75 -26.85
C THR A 11 20.38 10.79 -26.28
N VAL A 12 21.65 10.87 -26.72
CA VAL A 12 22.78 10.10 -26.22
C VAL A 12 24.03 10.97 -26.12
N VAL A 13 24.81 10.78 -25.06
CA VAL A 13 26.10 11.44 -24.81
C VAL A 13 27.12 10.43 -24.28
N PRO A 14 28.43 10.69 -24.35
CA PRO A 14 29.44 9.85 -23.72
C PRO A 14 29.19 9.68 -22.22
N LEU A 15 29.45 8.49 -21.67
CA LEU A 15 29.42 8.25 -20.21
C LEU A 15 30.25 9.28 -19.43
N LEU A 16 31.37 9.74 -19.99
CA LEU A 16 32.20 10.81 -19.44
C LEU A 16 31.41 12.10 -19.18
N TYR A 17 30.45 12.46 -20.05
CA TYR A 17 29.60 13.61 -19.82
C TYR A 17 28.75 13.44 -18.57
N HIS A 18 28.11 12.28 -18.38
CA HIS A 18 27.31 12.00 -17.18
C HIS A 18 28.12 12.00 -15.90
N LEU A 19 29.31 11.38 -15.91
CA LEU A 19 30.18 11.37 -14.73
C LEU A 19 30.62 12.78 -14.37
N LEU A 20 30.88 13.63 -15.36
CA LEU A 20 31.25 15.03 -15.12
C LEU A 20 30.07 15.91 -14.75
N ASP A 21 28.86 15.64 -15.25
CA ASP A 21 27.65 16.37 -14.88
C ASP A 21 27.07 15.94 -13.53
N ALA A 22 27.60 14.84 -12.96
CA ALA A 22 27.21 14.35 -11.65
C ALA A 22 27.36 15.45 -10.58
N PRO A 23 26.45 15.54 -9.60
CA PRO A 23 26.39 16.62 -8.62
C PRO A 23 27.68 16.82 -7.83
N GLU A 24 28.40 15.72 -7.55
CA GLU A 24 29.64 15.72 -6.79
C GLU A 24 30.77 16.41 -7.56
N LEU A 25 30.76 16.31 -8.90
CA LEU A 25 31.80 16.88 -9.76
C LEU A 25 31.36 18.20 -10.39
N ASN A 26 30.13 18.26 -10.93
CA ASN A 26 29.54 19.42 -11.60
C ASN A 26 30.52 20.09 -12.58
N CYS A 27 31.26 19.27 -13.34
CA CYS A 27 32.35 19.65 -14.20
C CYS A 27 32.07 19.39 -15.69
N ALA A 28 30.80 19.36 -16.11
CA ALA A 28 30.40 19.24 -17.52
C ALA A 28 30.60 20.53 -18.35
N THR A 29 30.97 21.65 -17.70
CA THR A 29 31.32 22.90 -18.39
C THR A 29 32.84 23.07 -18.50
N PRO A 30 33.35 23.67 -19.59
CA PRO A 30 34.80 23.84 -19.78
C PRO A 30 35.50 24.60 -18.65
N ASN A 31 34.82 25.57 -18.03
CA ASN A 31 35.40 26.37 -16.95
C ASN A 31 35.57 25.56 -15.67
N LYS A 32 34.56 24.76 -15.29
CA LYS A 32 34.62 23.92 -14.09
C LYS A 32 35.57 22.74 -14.29
N PHE A 33 35.56 22.12 -15.48
CA PHE A 33 36.50 21.05 -15.81
C PHE A 33 37.98 21.47 -15.75
N ARG A 34 38.30 22.71 -16.10
CA ARG A 34 39.66 23.25 -15.98
C ARG A 34 40.17 23.30 -14.54
N VAL A 35 39.27 23.36 -13.56
CA VAL A 35 39.59 23.31 -12.14
C VAL A 35 39.83 21.87 -11.68
N LEU A 36 39.03 20.92 -12.16
CA LEU A 36 39.13 19.50 -11.81
C LEU A 36 40.36 18.82 -12.45
N TRP A 37 40.69 19.16 -13.70
CA TRP A 37 41.73 18.45 -14.45
C TRP A 37 43.12 18.41 -13.78
N PRO A 38 43.67 19.51 -13.22
CA PRO A 38 44.94 19.47 -12.51
C PRO A 38 44.95 18.47 -11.35
N ILE A 39 43.83 18.34 -10.63
CA ILE A 39 43.67 17.39 -9.52
C ILE A 39 43.75 15.97 -10.06
N MET A 40 42.95 15.64 -11.09
CA MET A 40 42.98 14.33 -11.74
C MET A 40 44.38 13.96 -12.24
N ALA A 41 45.08 14.91 -12.87
CA ALA A 41 46.40 14.71 -13.44
C ALA A 41 47.48 14.50 -12.37
N GLU A 42 47.38 15.20 -11.24
CA GLU A 42 48.31 15.05 -10.12
C GLU A 42 48.07 13.74 -9.36
N ASP A 43 46.81 13.35 -9.15
CA ASP A 43 46.46 12.07 -8.54
C ASP A 43 46.93 10.89 -9.39
N ALA A 44 46.73 10.96 -10.70
CA ALA A 44 47.24 9.94 -11.63
C ALA A 44 48.78 9.89 -11.65
N ALA A 45 49.45 11.04 -11.61
CA ALA A 45 50.92 11.10 -11.55
C ALA A 45 51.47 10.44 -10.28
N LYS A 46 50.81 10.64 -9.13
CA LYS A 46 51.17 10.00 -7.85
C LYS A 46 50.88 8.51 -7.88
N ALA A 47 49.69 8.11 -8.31
CA ALA A 47 49.24 6.72 -8.32
C ALA A 47 50.10 5.82 -9.23
N LEU A 48 50.53 6.36 -10.39
CA LEU A 48 51.32 5.62 -11.38
C LEU A 48 52.83 5.88 -11.29
N GLN A 49 53.27 6.72 -10.36
CA GLN A 49 54.68 7.15 -10.24
C GLN A 49 55.23 7.75 -11.55
N GLU A 50 54.40 8.50 -12.28
CA GLU A 50 54.76 9.17 -13.53
C GLU A 50 54.60 10.70 -13.42
N PRO A 51 55.66 11.43 -12.99
CA PRO A 51 55.58 12.88 -12.74
C PRO A 51 55.18 13.74 -13.95
N ARG A 52 55.39 13.21 -15.16
CA ARG A 52 55.04 13.89 -16.42
C ARG A 52 53.53 14.11 -16.56
N LEU A 53 52.70 13.22 -16.01
CA LEU A 53 51.23 13.30 -16.12
C LEU A 53 50.66 14.58 -15.49
N ALA A 54 51.27 15.05 -14.38
CA ALA A 54 50.84 16.25 -13.67
C ALA A 54 50.93 17.53 -14.52
N ARG A 55 51.75 17.54 -15.59
CA ARG A 55 51.95 18.69 -16.49
C ARG A 55 50.99 18.69 -17.69
N VAL A 56 50.27 17.60 -17.91
CA VAL A 56 49.41 17.43 -19.09
C VAL A 56 48.14 18.26 -18.94
N ARG A 57 47.76 19.02 -19.98
CA ARG A 57 46.57 19.88 -20.00
C ARG A 57 45.82 19.73 -21.34
N PRO A 58 44.53 19.36 -21.34
CA PRO A 58 43.72 19.34 -22.55
C PRO A 58 43.32 20.76 -22.93
N SER A 59 43.23 21.01 -24.24
CA SER A 59 42.66 22.28 -24.73
C SER A 59 41.14 22.30 -24.52
N PRO A 60 40.52 23.49 -24.40
CA PRO A 60 39.05 23.61 -24.35
C PRO A 60 38.35 22.97 -25.55
N ALA A 61 38.96 23.00 -26.74
CA ALA A 61 38.44 22.36 -27.94
C ALA A 61 38.50 20.83 -27.86
N THR A 62 39.59 20.27 -27.32
CA THR A 62 39.73 18.83 -27.08
C THR A 62 38.67 18.34 -26.09
N TYR A 63 38.44 19.09 -25.02
CA TYR A 63 37.40 18.79 -24.05
C TYR A 63 35.98 18.82 -24.64
N LYS A 64 35.63 19.87 -25.41
CA LYS A 64 34.32 19.93 -26.10
C LYS A 64 34.11 18.73 -27.02
N ARG A 65 35.15 18.32 -27.77
CA ARG A 65 35.10 17.14 -28.63
C ARG A 65 34.91 15.85 -27.84
N TRP A 66 35.47 15.76 -26.63
CA TRP A 66 35.28 14.61 -25.75
C TRP A 66 33.85 14.49 -25.27
N LEU A 67 33.27 15.58 -24.75
CA LEU A 67 31.87 15.60 -24.31
C LEU A 67 30.89 15.37 -25.45
N ALA A 68 31.27 15.71 -26.69
CA ALA A 68 30.47 15.42 -27.87
C ALA A 68 30.62 13.97 -28.38
N GLY A 69 31.52 13.16 -27.79
CA GLY A 69 31.80 11.80 -28.25
C GLY A 69 32.54 11.73 -29.59
N THR A 70 32.97 12.88 -30.11
CA THR A 70 33.60 12.99 -31.44
C THR A 70 35.09 12.66 -31.45
N HIS A 71 35.71 12.50 -30.27
CA HIS A 71 37.13 12.23 -30.16
C HIS A 71 37.43 11.39 -28.91
N ILE A 72 38.21 10.32 -29.06
CA ILE A 72 38.66 9.48 -27.93
C ILE A 72 40.06 9.93 -27.48
N PRO A 73 40.29 10.19 -26.19
CA PRO A 73 41.60 10.53 -25.64
C PRO A 73 42.66 9.47 -25.94
N ARG A 74 43.91 9.90 -26.13
CA ARG A 74 45.07 9.02 -26.37
C ARG A 74 46.24 9.45 -25.49
N GLY A 75 47.21 8.54 -25.31
CA GLY A 75 48.42 8.79 -24.53
C GLY A 75 48.09 9.20 -23.09
N ASP A 76 48.80 10.21 -22.58
CA ASP A 76 48.68 10.62 -21.18
C ASP A 76 47.28 11.10 -20.78
N LEU A 77 46.52 11.68 -21.72
CA LEU A 77 45.12 12.09 -21.48
C LEU A 77 44.21 10.88 -21.25
N ARG A 78 44.47 9.76 -21.93
CA ARG A 78 43.78 8.48 -21.70
C ARG A 78 44.13 7.96 -20.31
N THR A 79 45.42 7.87 -19.99
CA THR A 79 45.90 7.34 -18.71
C THR A 79 45.28 8.09 -17.53
N ILE A 80 45.25 9.42 -17.55
CA ILE A 80 44.67 10.25 -16.49
C ILE A 80 43.17 9.96 -16.31
N LEU A 81 42.40 9.87 -17.40
CA LEU A 81 40.96 9.59 -17.35
C LEU A 81 40.67 8.17 -16.85
N GLU A 82 41.44 7.18 -17.30
CA GLU A 82 41.27 5.79 -16.89
C GLU A 82 41.58 5.59 -15.40
N THR A 83 42.63 6.24 -14.91
CA THR A 83 43.01 6.20 -13.49
C THR A 83 41.99 6.87 -12.61
N TYR A 84 41.50 8.07 -12.98
CA TYR A 84 40.59 8.83 -12.12
C TYR A 84 39.19 8.18 -12.02
N PHE A 85 38.65 7.69 -13.14
CA PHE A 85 37.30 7.10 -13.16
C PHE A 85 37.29 5.58 -12.94
N GLY A 86 38.45 4.93 -12.86
CA GLY A 86 38.56 3.47 -12.71
C GLY A 86 37.93 2.69 -13.88
N LYS A 87 37.80 3.31 -15.05
CA LYS A 87 37.16 2.73 -16.24
C LYS A 87 38.03 2.97 -17.47
N LYS A 88 38.10 1.98 -18.36
CA LYS A 88 38.77 2.13 -19.66
C LYS A 88 38.17 3.29 -20.45
N VAL A 89 39.01 4.00 -21.22
CA VAL A 89 38.57 5.18 -21.98
C VAL A 89 37.53 4.80 -23.03
N GLU A 90 37.60 3.58 -23.57
CA GLU A 90 36.59 3.08 -24.50
C GLU A 90 35.20 3.00 -23.83
N ALA A 91 35.14 2.63 -22.55
CA ALA A 91 33.89 2.59 -21.77
C ALA A 91 33.40 3.99 -21.38
N LEU A 92 34.31 4.91 -21.03
CA LEU A 92 33.98 6.31 -20.73
C LEU A 92 33.37 7.05 -21.94
N PHE A 93 33.66 6.58 -23.16
CA PHE A 93 33.20 7.20 -24.40
C PHE A 93 32.10 6.41 -25.10
N GLN A 94 31.58 5.34 -24.47
CA GLN A 94 30.33 4.72 -24.90
C GLN A 94 29.19 5.72 -24.78
N LEU A 95 28.38 5.79 -25.84
CA LEU A 95 27.18 6.61 -25.84
C LEU A 95 26.14 5.98 -24.92
N VAL A 96 25.71 6.74 -23.92
CA VAL A 96 24.64 6.38 -23.00
C VAL A 96 23.48 7.36 -23.17
N PRO A 97 22.23 6.93 -22.92
CA PRO A 97 21.07 7.81 -23.01
C PRO A 97 21.22 9.02 -22.09
N VAL A 98 20.99 10.22 -22.62
CA VAL A 98 20.86 11.41 -21.78
C VAL A 98 19.59 11.22 -20.95
N ARG A 99 19.78 11.04 -19.65
CA ARG A 99 18.71 11.21 -18.68
C ARG A 99 18.58 12.70 -18.43
N ASP A 100 17.65 13.36 -19.10
CA ASP A 100 17.22 14.69 -18.68
C ASP A 100 16.59 14.53 -17.29
N ILE A 101 17.36 14.85 -16.26
CA ILE A 101 16.87 14.87 -14.89
C ILE A 101 16.04 16.14 -14.77
N VAL A 102 14.73 16.00 -15.04
CA VAL A 102 13.77 16.98 -14.59
C VAL A 102 13.79 16.92 -13.07
N ARG A 103 14.04 18.06 -12.41
CA ARG A 103 14.06 18.16 -10.94
C ARG A 103 12.77 18.80 -10.45
N PRO A 104 12.23 18.37 -9.30
CA PRO A 104 11.12 19.06 -8.69
C PRO A 104 11.64 20.37 -8.07
N ARG A 105 10.73 21.30 -7.81
CA ARG A 105 11.05 22.48 -7.01
C ARG A 105 11.54 22.04 -5.62
N PRO A 106 12.49 22.77 -5.00
CA PRO A 106 12.91 22.49 -3.64
C PRO A 106 11.73 22.59 -2.67
N LEU A 107 11.54 21.57 -1.84
CA LEU A 107 10.52 21.59 -0.78
C LEU A 107 10.86 22.59 0.32
N ASP A 108 9.83 23.23 0.86
CA ASP A 108 9.89 24.04 2.07
C ASP A 108 10.27 23.18 3.30
N ARG A 109 10.80 23.84 4.34
CA ARG A 109 11.16 23.18 5.60
C ARG A 109 9.96 22.45 6.21
N ARG A 110 8.76 23.02 6.17
CA ARG A 110 7.54 22.42 6.73
C ARG A 110 7.16 21.14 6.01
N SER A 111 7.22 21.12 4.69
CA SER A 111 6.99 19.91 3.89
C SER A 111 8.00 18.82 4.24
N ARG A 112 9.30 19.16 4.33
CA ARG A 112 10.32 18.19 4.76
C ARG A 112 10.06 17.65 6.17
N THR A 113 9.59 18.49 7.08
CA THR A 113 9.22 18.06 8.45
C THR A 113 7.99 17.15 8.43
N ALA A 114 6.94 17.51 7.68
CA ALA A 114 5.74 16.70 7.55
C ALA A 114 6.06 15.31 7.02
N VAL A 115 6.98 15.19 6.07
CA VAL A 115 7.36 13.89 5.50
C VAL A 115 8.13 13.04 6.50
N ARG A 116 8.98 13.65 7.32
CA ARG A 116 9.65 12.91 8.41
C ARG A 116 8.65 12.34 9.40
N THR A 117 7.45 12.91 9.53
CA THR A 117 6.40 12.33 10.40
C THR A 117 5.99 10.94 9.97
N LEU A 118 6.16 10.57 8.70
CA LEU A 118 5.91 9.21 8.23
C LEU A 118 6.72 8.18 9.03
N ASP A 119 7.95 8.51 9.47
CA ASP A 119 8.84 7.60 10.17
C ASP A 119 8.46 7.34 11.64
N TYR A 120 7.67 8.22 12.25
CA TYR A 120 7.41 8.19 13.69
C TYR A 120 5.93 8.31 14.08
N THR A 121 5.03 8.49 13.10
CA THR A 121 3.58 8.46 13.35
C THR A 121 3.07 7.02 13.44
N TRP A 122 3.56 6.13 12.57
CA TRP A 122 3.15 4.73 12.54
C TRP A 122 4.38 3.81 12.61
N PRO A 123 4.37 2.78 13.46
CA PRO A 123 5.52 1.88 13.64
C PRO A 123 5.82 1.04 12.39
N THR A 124 4.83 0.82 11.52
CA THR A 124 4.97 0.10 10.26
C THR A 124 5.30 1.00 9.08
N SER A 125 5.65 2.27 9.31
CA SER A 125 5.91 3.25 8.26
C SER A 125 7.35 3.73 8.32
N ARG A 126 8.04 3.70 7.18
CA ARG A 126 9.39 4.26 7.06
C ARG A 126 9.61 4.88 5.68
N HIS A 127 9.88 6.16 5.66
CA HIS A 127 10.30 6.90 4.49
C HIS A 127 11.82 6.78 4.29
N VAL A 128 12.22 6.28 3.12
CA VAL A 128 13.61 6.20 2.68
C VAL A 128 13.83 7.25 1.59
N PRO A 129 14.54 8.37 1.91
CA PRO A 129 14.82 9.40 0.93
C PRO A 129 15.62 8.86 -0.26
N GLY A 130 15.26 9.30 -1.46
CA GLY A 130 15.97 9.02 -2.70
C GLY A 130 17.09 10.01 -2.97
N GLU A 131 17.89 9.71 -4.00
CA GLU A 131 18.93 10.62 -4.48
C GLU A 131 18.28 11.88 -5.10
N PRO A 132 18.65 13.10 -4.65
CA PRO A 132 18.08 14.36 -5.15
C PRO A 132 18.19 14.51 -6.66
N ASP A 133 19.18 13.86 -7.26
CA ASP A 133 19.55 13.95 -8.67
C ASP A 133 18.90 12.85 -9.53
N ALA A 134 18.14 11.93 -8.92
CA ALA A 134 17.37 10.94 -9.64
C ALA A 134 15.95 11.43 -10.05
N GLY A 135 15.52 12.63 -9.62
CA GLY A 135 14.16 13.12 -9.85
C GLY A 135 13.10 12.27 -9.15
N ILE A 136 13.46 11.61 -8.04
CA ILE A 136 12.57 10.77 -7.24
C ILE A 136 12.86 11.08 -5.78
N PHE A 137 11.83 11.49 -5.04
CA PHE A 137 11.96 11.89 -3.64
C PHE A 137 12.34 10.72 -2.72
N GLY A 138 11.87 9.50 -3.02
CA GLY A 138 12.30 8.30 -2.31
C GLY A 138 11.40 7.09 -2.49
N SER A 139 11.47 6.19 -1.51
CA SER A 139 10.51 5.10 -1.30
C SER A 139 9.87 5.19 0.08
N TRP A 140 8.65 4.72 0.19
CA TRP A 140 7.93 4.55 1.45
C TRP A 140 7.80 3.05 1.72
N GLU A 141 8.53 2.58 2.71
CA GLU A 141 8.47 1.22 3.22
C GLU A 141 7.29 1.10 4.18
N LEU A 142 6.42 0.13 3.90
CA LEU A 142 5.29 -0.26 4.70
C LEU A 142 5.61 -1.64 5.26
N ALA A 143 6.07 -1.72 6.50
CA ALA A 143 6.32 -3.00 7.13
C ALA A 143 4.99 -3.77 7.27
N GLY A 144 5.07 -5.08 7.13
CA GLY A 144 3.96 -5.96 7.47
C GLY A 144 3.70 -5.94 8.98
N GLY A 145 2.56 -6.50 9.39
CA GLY A 145 2.22 -6.63 10.80
C GLY A 145 2.86 -7.87 11.41
N ARG A 146 2.05 -8.65 12.12
CA ARG A 146 2.46 -9.91 12.74
C ARG A 146 2.45 -11.08 11.75
N HIS A 147 1.65 -11.01 10.68
CA HIS A 147 1.34 -12.16 9.81
C HIS A 147 1.70 -11.95 8.34
N PHE A 148 1.71 -10.70 7.86
CA PHE A 148 1.98 -10.40 6.46
C PHE A 148 3.37 -9.82 6.26
N ASP A 149 3.90 -9.99 5.04
CA ASP A 149 5.15 -9.36 4.63
C ASP A 149 4.93 -7.87 4.34
N GLY A 150 5.99 -7.07 4.48
CA GLY A 150 5.94 -5.65 4.10
C GLY A 150 6.08 -5.40 2.60
N THR A 151 5.89 -4.15 2.19
CA THR A 151 6.17 -3.68 0.82
C THR A 151 6.93 -2.34 0.82
N SER A 152 7.40 -1.92 -0.35
CA SER A 152 8.02 -0.62 -0.59
C SER A 152 7.43 0.01 -1.85
N ILE A 153 7.01 1.26 -1.75
CA ILE A 153 6.38 2.01 -2.83
C ILE A 153 7.20 3.26 -3.18
N GLY A 154 7.18 3.68 -4.44
CA GLY A 154 7.77 4.96 -4.81
C GLY A 154 6.98 6.13 -4.22
N VAL A 155 7.66 7.14 -3.69
CA VAL A 155 6.99 8.34 -3.17
C VAL A 155 7.58 9.58 -3.80
N GLN A 156 6.71 10.51 -4.17
CA GLN A 156 7.09 11.84 -4.65
C GLN A 156 6.26 12.91 -3.98
N ILE A 157 6.90 14.01 -3.64
CA ILE A 157 6.32 15.02 -2.77
C ILE A 157 6.38 16.36 -3.48
N TYR A 158 5.28 17.09 -3.42
CA TYR A 158 5.16 18.41 -4.04
C TYR A 158 4.58 19.42 -3.06
N GLU A 159 5.07 20.65 -3.18
CA GLU A 159 4.40 21.81 -2.61
C GLU A 159 3.10 22.04 -3.39
N ALA A 160 1.99 22.15 -2.65
CA ALA A 160 0.66 22.32 -3.19
C ALA A 160 -0.08 23.43 -2.43
N GLU A 161 -1.01 24.09 -3.09
CA GLU A 161 -1.83 25.14 -2.49
C GLU A 161 -3.28 24.67 -2.38
N PRO A 162 -3.99 25.01 -1.29
CA PRO A 162 -5.41 24.67 -1.18
C PRO A 162 -6.22 25.52 -2.16
N GLY A 163 -6.92 24.85 -3.08
CA GLY A 163 -7.83 25.43 -4.06
C GLY A 163 -9.23 24.84 -3.89
N GLY A 164 -10.10 25.51 -3.12
CA GLY A 164 -11.42 24.97 -2.79
C GLY A 164 -11.32 23.71 -1.93
N ASP A 165 -11.79 22.59 -2.45
CA ASP A 165 -11.84 21.26 -1.82
C ASP A 165 -10.64 20.36 -2.18
N VAL A 166 -9.66 20.88 -2.92
CA VAL A 166 -8.48 20.12 -3.38
C VAL A 166 -7.16 20.82 -3.04
N MET A 167 -6.09 20.04 -2.98
CA MET A 167 -4.71 20.49 -3.03
C MET A 167 -4.26 20.51 -4.49
N GLU A 168 -3.83 21.68 -4.95
CA GLU A 168 -3.35 21.91 -6.32
C GLU A 168 -1.83 21.89 -6.35
N ILE A 169 -1.25 20.94 -7.08
CA ILE A 169 0.19 20.88 -7.31
C ILE A 169 0.57 21.99 -8.29
N SER A 170 1.62 22.74 -7.98
CA SER A 170 2.06 23.85 -8.83
C SER A 170 2.38 23.41 -10.26
N SER A 171 1.99 24.23 -11.24
CA SER A 171 2.30 23.99 -12.67
C SER A 171 3.80 23.84 -12.95
N ALA A 172 4.66 24.45 -12.11
CA ALA A 172 6.11 24.34 -12.22
C ALA A 172 6.64 22.92 -11.94
N ASP A 173 5.89 22.12 -11.18
CA ASP A 173 6.25 20.76 -10.80
C ASP A 173 5.66 19.70 -11.76
N LEU A 174 4.76 20.09 -12.69
CA LEU A 174 4.12 19.16 -13.64
C LEU A 174 5.10 18.40 -14.54
N PRO A 175 6.15 18.99 -15.13
CA PRO A 175 7.10 18.22 -15.95
C PRO A 175 7.83 17.13 -15.16
N HIS A 176 8.10 17.39 -13.88
CA HIS A 176 8.67 16.40 -12.97
C HIS A 176 7.66 15.30 -12.65
N LEU A 177 6.42 15.69 -12.37
CA LEU A 177 5.33 14.78 -12.09
C LEU A 177 5.08 13.83 -13.25
N GLU A 178 5.05 14.32 -14.48
CA GLU A 178 4.96 13.48 -15.68
C GLU A 178 6.08 12.43 -15.75
N THR A 179 7.30 12.80 -15.34
CA THR A 179 8.43 11.88 -15.32
C THR A 179 8.26 10.80 -14.25
N PHE A 180 7.82 11.18 -13.05
CA PHE A 180 7.58 10.26 -11.93
C PHE A 180 6.49 9.22 -12.25
N VAL A 181 5.35 9.65 -12.80
CA VAL A 181 4.18 8.78 -13.03
C VAL A 181 4.32 7.87 -14.25
N ARG A 182 5.36 8.05 -15.09
CA ARG A 182 5.63 7.18 -16.25
C ARG A 182 6.06 5.77 -15.83
N SER A 183 6.67 5.62 -14.66
CA SER A 183 7.14 4.32 -14.16
C SER A 183 5.99 3.34 -13.95
N SER A 184 6.23 2.05 -14.22
CA SER A 184 5.29 0.96 -13.92
C SER A 184 5.30 0.54 -12.45
N ARG A 185 6.26 1.04 -11.65
CA ARG A 185 6.32 0.77 -10.22
C ARG A 185 5.09 1.35 -9.51
N ARG A 186 4.67 0.73 -8.41
CA ARG A 186 3.69 1.34 -7.51
C ARG A 186 4.30 2.62 -6.93
N GLY A 187 3.50 3.68 -6.88
CA GLY A 187 3.90 4.88 -6.17
C GLY A 187 2.75 5.79 -5.84
N VAL A 188 3.03 6.73 -4.95
CA VAL A 188 2.09 7.75 -4.49
C VAL A 188 2.70 9.13 -4.61
N ILE A 189 1.81 10.10 -4.76
CA ILE A 189 2.12 11.53 -4.71
C ILE A 189 1.62 12.04 -3.37
N LEU A 190 2.48 12.79 -2.69
CA LEU A 190 2.15 13.51 -1.46
C LEU A 190 2.13 15.01 -1.75
N ALA A 191 0.94 15.60 -1.68
CA ALA A 191 0.77 17.05 -1.73
C ALA A 191 0.93 17.61 -0.31
N SER A 192 1.79 18.62 -0.17
CA SER A 192 2.05 19.30 1.10
C SER A 192 1.69 20.78 0.98
N PRO A 193 0.88 21.35 1.89
CA PRO A 193 0.59 22.78 1.92
C PRO A 193 1.82 23.64 2.24
N GLY A 194 2.86 23.05 2.85
CA GLY A 194 4.18 23.65 3.10
C GLY A 194 4.21 25.17 3.24
N ALA A 195 4.67 25.85 2.17
CA ALA A 195 4.86 27.30 2.12
C ALA A 195 3.54 28.12 2.26
N ALA A 196 2.40 27.56 1.88
CA ALA A 196 1.08 28.20 2.01
C ALA A 196 0.55 28.18 3.46
N GLY A 197 1.27 27.54 4.39
CA GLY A 197 1.02 27.69 5.82
C GLY A 197 0.13 26.64 6.47
N GLY A 198 -0.37 25.66 5.71
CA GLY A 198 -1.13 24.52 6.22
C GLY A 198 -0.26 23.42 6.84
N SER A 199 -0.92 22.40 7.40
CA SER A 199 -0.28 21.20 7.97
C SER A 199 -0.81 19.91 7.33
N GLY A 200 0.00 18.85 7.40
CA GLY A 200 -0.37 17.51 6.93
C GLY A 200 0.15 17.18 5.53
N LEU A 201 -0.16 15.98 5.09
CA LEU A 201 0.13 15.46 3.76
C LEU A 201 -1.17 14.94 3.17
N TYR A 202 -1.34 15.08 1.86
CA TYR A 202 -2.50 14.58 1.13
C TYR A 202 -2.02 13.61 0.06
N VAL A 203 -2.68 12.47 -0.07
CA VAL A 203 -2.15 11.34 -0.83
C VAL A 203 -3.00 11.00 -2.05
N MET A 204 -2.34 10.68 -3.15
CA MET A 204 -2.97 10.14 -4.36
C MET A 204 -2.07 9.10 -5.01
N ASP A 205 -2.66 8.02 -5.52
CA ASP A 205 -1.94 7.01 -6.30
C ASP A 205 -1.38 7.60 -7.61
N ALA A 206 -0.11 7.34 -7.88
CA ALA A 206 0.57 7.85 -9.07
C ALA A 206 -0.11 7.41 -10.38
N ALA A 207 -0.78 6.25 -10.39
CA ALA A 207 -1.51 5.77 -11.54
C ALA A 207 -2.77 6.60 -11.86
N LEU A 208 -3.36 7.28 -10.86
CA LEU A 208 -4.52 8.16 -11.03
C LEU A 208 -4.09 9.55 -11.48
N ALA A 209 -2.99 10.06 -10.93
CA ALA A 209 -2.36 11.27 -11.45
C ALA A 209 -1.90 11.10 -12.92
N ARG A 210 -1.33 9.93 -13.26
CA ARG A 210 -1.02 9.57 -14.66
C ARG A 210 -2.24 9.66 -15.56
N GLN A 211 -3.38 9.13 -15.12
CA GLN A 211 -4.61 9.14 -15.91
C GLN A 211 -5.06 10.57 -16.21
N SER A 212 -5.03 11.44 -15.19
CA SER A 212 -5.36 12.87 -15.33
C SER A 212 -4.44 13.55 -16.35
N LEU A 213 -3.13 13.36 -16.22
CA LEU A 213 -2.15 13.96 -17.13
C LEU A 213 -2.29 13.48 -18.58
N VAL A 214 -2.61 12.19 -18.79
CA VAL A 214 -2.82 11.63 -20.13
C VAL A 214 -4.03 12.26 -20.83
N VAL A 215 -5.07 12.66 -20.09
CA VAL A 215 -6.24 13.36 -20.64
C VAL A 215 -6.08 14.90 -20.65
N GLY A 216 -4.88 15.40 -20.34
CA GLY A 216 -4.57 16.83 -20.33
C GLY A 216 -5.17 17.59 -19.14
N GLN A 217 -5.42 16.90 -18.03
CA GLN A 217 -5.89 17.49 -16.78
C GLN A 217 -4.81 17.46 -15.71
N ASP A 218 -4.71 18.54 -14.94
CA ASP A 218 -3.82 18.60 -13.79
C ASP A 218 -4.36 17.69 -12.67
N PRO A 219 -3.51 16.85 -12.04
CA PRO A 219 -3.93 16.01 -10.93
C PRO A 219 -4.44 16.86 -9.76
N ARG A 220 -5.68 16.58 -9.34
CA ARG A 220 -6.33 17.23 -8.19
C ARG A 220 -6.27 16.29 -7.00
N VAL A 221 -5.75 16.71 -5.85
CA VAL A 221 -5.69 15.86 -4.64
C VAL A 221 -6.71 16.38 -3.62
N PRO A 222 -7.92 15.80 -3.51
CA PRO A 222 -8.93 16.21 -2.54
C PRO A 222 -8.43 16.35 -1.11
N LEU A 223 -8.94 17.36 -0.39
CA LEU A 223 -8.63 17.57 1.03
C LEU A 223 -9.10 16.39 1.89
N ALA A 224 -10.12 15.66 1.44
CA ALA A 224 -10.56 14.42 2.09
C ALA A 224 -9.46 13.35 2.14
N TYR A 225 -8.48 13.39 1.23
CA TYR A 225 -7.35 12.45 1.17
C TYR A 225 -6.17 12.85 2.07
N GLN A 226 -6.45 13.63 3.12
CA GLN A 226 -5.49 13.89 4.17
C GLN A 226 -4.98 12.56 4.75
N LEU A 227 -3.67 12.41 4.79
CA LEU A 227 -2.98 11.24 5.31
C LEU A 227 -2.98 11.27 6.85
N ASP A 228 -4.06 10.75 7.42
CA ASP A 228 -4.29 10.49 8.85
C ASP A 228 -4.34 8.98 9.13
N ASP A 229 -4.69 8.58 10.37
CA ASP A 229 -4.76 7.16 10.75
C ASP A 229 -5.74 6.33 9.89
N LEU A 230 -6.85 6.94 9.43
CA LEU A 230 -7.84 6.25 8.60
C LEU A 230 -7.31 6.02 7.19
N VAL A 231 -6.76 7.06 6.56
CA VAL A 231 -6.18 6.93 5.22
C VAL A 231 -4.94 6.04 5.24
N TYR A 232 -4.10 6.14 6.27
CA TYR A 232 -2.96 5.26 6.46
C TYR A 232 -3.38 3.80 6.62
N ALA A 233 -4.38 3.50 7.47
CA ALA A 233 -4.92 2.16 7.64
C ALA A 233 -5.30 1.51 6.30
N ILE A 234 -6.01 2.26 5.45
CA ILE A 234 -6.47 1.79 4.13
C ILE A 234 -5.30 1.59 3.17
N ILE A 235 -4.36 2.53 3.12
CA ILE A 235 -3.16 2.44 2.26
C ILE A 235 -2.29 1.26 2.66
N TRP A 236 -2.01 1.12 3.96
CA TRP A 236 -1.22 0.03 4.50
C TRP A 236 -1.85 -1.31 4.14
N ALA A 237 -3.13 -1.51 4.47
CA ALA A 237 -3.84 -2.75 4.17
C ALA A 237 -3.86 -3.07 2.67
N LEU A 238 -4.18 -2.06 1.83
CA LEU A 238 -4.24 -2.25 0.39
C LEU A 238 -2.88 -2.62 -0.18
N TYR A 239 -1.84 -1.83 0.07
CA TYR A 239 -0.57 -1.99 -0.61
C TYR A 239 0.19 -3.24 -0.15
N VAL A 240 0.13 -3.57 1.14
CA VAL A 240 0.69 -4.83 1.66
C VAL A 240 0.03 -6.03 0.98
N MET A 241 -1.31 -6.11 0.99
CA MET A 241 -2.01 -7.25 0.40
C MET A 241 -1.90 -7.32 -1.12
N ASP A 242 -1.94 -6.17 -1.79
CA ASP A 242 -1.91 -6.13 -3.24
C ASP A 242 -0.55 -6.59 -3.79
N ASP A 243 0.54 -6.17 -3.16
CA ASP A 243 1.87 -6.57 -3.60
C ASP A 243 2.16 -8.05 -3.31
N GLY A 244 1.70 -8.58 -2.16
CA GLY A 244 1.76 -10.02 -1.87
C GLY A 244 0.96 -10.85 -2.89
N LEU A 245 -0.26 -10.44 -3.23
CA LEU A 245 -1.07 -11.14 -4.24
C LEU A 245 -0.51 -11.05 -5.65
N LEU A 246 0.15 -9.93 -6.01
CA LEU A 246 0.83 -9.81 -7.29
C LEU A 246 2.05 -10.71 -7.39
N ALA A 247 2.80 -10.89 -6.29
CA ALA A 247 3.91 -11.83 -6.24
C ALA A 247 3.43 -13.28 -6.45
N ASP A 248 2.21 -13.59 -5.98
CA ASP A 248 1.64 -14.94 -6.00
C ASP A 248 0.66 -15.21 -7.17
N ASP A 249 0.50 -14.31 -8.14
CA ASP A 249 -0.55 -14.43 -9.18
C ASP A 249 -0.46 -15.75 -9.98
N ASN A 250 0.75 -16.15 -10.39
CA ASN A 250 0.99 -17.42 -11.07
C ASN A 250 0.72 -18.64 -10.16
N PRO A 251 1.37 -18.77 -8.98
CA PRO A 251 1.07 -19.84 -8.01
C PRO A 251 -0.40 -19.99 -7.63
N LEU A 252 -1.14 -18.88 -7.50
CA LEU A 252 -2.57 -18.87 -7.20
C LEU A 252 -3.42 -19.33 -8.38
N SER A 253 -3.04 -18.93 -9.60
CA SER A 253 -3.71 -19.37 -10.84
C SER A 253 -3.58 -20.89 -11.04
N ASP A 254 -2.38 -21.44 -10.86
CA ASP A 254 -2.11 -22.88 -11.05
C ASP A 254 -2.87 -23.76 -10.04
N ARG A 255 -3.16 -23.21 -8.86
CA ARG A 255 -3.88 -23.93 -7.78
C ARG A 255 -5.40 -23.85 -7.87
N ALA A 256 -5.96 -23.11 -8.82
CA ALA A 256 -7.40 -22.97 -8.97
C ALA A 256 -8.13 -24.31 -9.17
N GLU A 257 -7.49 -25.28 -9.83
CA GLU A 257 -8.04 -26.63 -10.00
C GLU A 257 -7.97 -27.47 -8.73
N GLN A 258 -6.88 -27.37 -7.97
CA GLN A 258 -6.71 -28.06 -6.70
C GLN A 258 -7.76 -27.61 -5.68
N LEU A 259 -8.07 -26.31 -5.62
CA LEU A 259 -9.15 -25.77 -4.79
C LEU A 259 -10.48 -26.49 -5.00
N ARG A 260 -10.87 -26.73 -6.26
CA ARG A 260 -12.13 -27.43 -6.60
C ARG A 260 -12.17 -28.85 -6.06
N HIS A 261 -11.02 -29.52 -5.98
CA HIS A 261 -10.91 -30.83 -5.37
C HIS A 261 -11.10 -30.74 -3.84
N TYR A 262 -10.35 -29.86 -3.17
CA TYR A 262 -10.41 -29.75 -1.70
C TYR A 262 -11.77 -29.30 -1.17
N VAL A 263 -12.48 -28.40 -1.88
CA VAL A 263 -13.86 -28.00 -1.51
C VAL A 263 -14.81 -29.20 -1.45
N ARG A 264 -14.53 -30.29 -2.19
CA ARG A 264 -15.34 -31.51 -2.18
C ARG A 264 -15.06 -32.43 -0.99
N ILE A 265 -13.87 -32.36 -0.42
CA ILE A 265 -13.43 -33.22 0.68
C ILE A 265 -14.08 -32.73 1.99
N SER A 266 -14.60 -33.66 2.80
CA SER A 266 -15.31 -33.33 4.05
C SER A 266 -14.40 -32.83 5.17
N ASN A 267 -13.12 -33.19 5.16
CA ASN A 267 -12.11 -32.71 6.11
C ASN A 267 -10.78 -32.49 5.37
N SER A 268 -10.20 -31.30 5.48
CA SER A 268 -8.87 -31.02 4.93
C SER A 268 -8.13 -29.95 5.72
N ALA A 269 -6.82 -30.16 5.89
CA ALA A 269 -5.92 -29.23 6.56
C ALA A 269 -4.49 -29.33 6.00
N PRO A 270 -4.24 -28.90 4.74
CA PRO A 270 -2.90 -29.02 4.16
C PRO A 270 -1.91 -28.11 4.89
N PRO A 271 -0.75 -28.64 5.33
CA PRO A 271 0.26 -27.87 6.03
C PRO A 271 0.83 -26.77 5.12
N ARG A 272 1.27 -25.67 5.73
CA ARG A 272 1.86 -24.54 5.00
C ARG A 272 3.06 -24.96 4.12
N SER A 273 3.82 -25.96 4.55
CA SER A 273 4.97 -26.51 3.83
C SER A 273 4.65 -27.17 2.49
N GLU A 274 3.39 -27.53 2.22
CA GLU A 274 2.95 -28.03 0.91
C GLU A 274 2.77 -26.89 -0.13
N MET A 275 2.80 -25.63 0.32
CA MET A 275 2.66 -24.45 -0.54
C MET A 275 3.74 -23.40 -0.24
N PRO A 276 5.04 -23.76 -0.39
CA PRO A 276 6.17 -22.91 0.00
C PRO A 276 6.38 -21.72 -0.95
N ASP A 277 5.75 -21.75 -2.12
CA ASP A 277 5.82 -20.73 -3.18
C ASP A 277 4.80 -19.60 -3.02
N LEU A 278 3.86 -19.72 -2.07
CA LEU A 278 2.93 -18.64 -1.75
C LEU A 278 3.49 -17.77 -0.62
N SER A 279 3.36 -16.46 -0.74
CA SER A 279 3.49 -15.54 0.40
C SER A 279 2.40 -15.79 1.46
N PRO A 280 2.54 -15.29 2.70
CA PRO A 280 1.48 -15.35 3.71
C PRO A 280 0.14 -14.79 3.23
N ILE A 281 0.15 -13.75 2.39
CA ILE A 281 -1.06 -13.15 1.84
C ILE A 281 -1.72 -14.07 0.79
N GLY A 282 -0.92 -14.69 -0.09
CA GLY A 282 -1.43 -15.69 -1.03
C GLY A 282 -2.05 -16.89 -0.32
N ALA A 283 -1.42 -17.35 0.77
CA ALA A 283 -1.99 -18.36 1.66
C ALA A 283 -3.34 -17.94 2.23
N ALA A 284 -3.39 -16.74 2.81
CA ALA A 284 -4.58 -16.18 3.41
C ALA A 284 -5.71 -16.08 2.38
N TRP A 285 -5.42 -15.62 1.16
CA TRP A 285 -6.41 -15.57 0.08
C TRP A 285 -6.89 -16.96 -0.30
N LEU A 286 -5.98 -17.92 -0.48
CA LEU A 286 -6.31 -19.28 -0.89
C LEU A 286 -7.17 -19.98 0.17
N GLY A 287 -6.72 -19.98 1.43
CA GLY A 287 -7.41 -20.62 2.53
C GLY A 287 -8.76 -19.97 2.84
N SER A 288 -8.83 -18.64 2.80
CA SER A 288 -10.07 -17.92 3.05
C SER A 288 -11.11 -18.11 1.94
N SER A 289 -10.67 -18.20 0.68
CA SER A 289 -11.52 -18.51 -0.48
C SER A 289 -12.07 -19.93 -0.41
N LEU A 290 -11.24 -20.90 -0.03
CA LEU A 290 -11.67 -22.27 0.17
C LEU A 290 -12.67 -22.38 1.33
N CYS A 291 -12.38 -21.76 2.46
CA CYS A 291 -13.28 -21.71 3.61
C CYS A 291 -14.65 -21.13 3.23
N ALA A 292 -14.68 -20.03 2.47
CA ALA A 292 -15.93 -19.43 2.00
C ALA A 292 -16.73 -20.38 1.10
N GLN A 293 -16.08 -21.02 0.12
CA GLN A 293 -16.72 -22.01 -0.76
C GLN A 293 -17.22 -23.24 0.00
N TYR A 294 -16.43 -23.72 0.96
CA TYR A 294 -16.78 -24.86 1.81
C TYR A 294 -18.01 -24.54 2.67
N ILE A 295 -18.06 -23.36 3.29
CA ILE A 295 -19.22 -22.90 4.06
C ILE A 295 -20.46 -22.83 3.17
N VAL A 296 -20.39 -22.14 2.03
CA VAL A 296 -21.55 -21.96 1.13
C VAL A 296 -22.13 -23.31 0.73
N ARG A 297 -21.28 -24.25 0.31
CA ARG A 297 -21.68 -25.62 -0.04
C ARG A 297 -22.46 -26.32 1.07
N HIS A 298 -22.03 -26.18 2.33
CA HIS A 298 -22.71 -26.86 3.45
C HIS A 298 -23.94 -26.10 3.95
N LEU A 299 -24.04 -24.79 3.65
CA LEU A 299 -25.25 -24.03 3.89
C LEU A 299 -26.34 -24.31 2.86
N ASP A 300 -26.00 -24.79 1.65
CA ASP A 300 -26.94 -25.08 0.55
C ASP A 300 -28.16 -25.91 0.96
N ASP A 301 -27.99 -26.86 1.87
CA ASP A 301 -29.07 -27.75 2.30
C ASP A 301 -29.77 -27.30 3.60
N LEU A 302 -29.42 -26.14 4.15
CA LEU A 302 -29.85 -25.69 5.48
C LEU A 302 -30.83 -24.51 5.42
N PRO A 303 -32.07 -24.68 5.91
CA PRO A 303 -33.08 -23.62 5.91
C PRO A 303 -33.02 -22.69 7.14
N GLU A 304 -32.23 -23.02 8.17
CA GLU A 304 -32.10 -22.22 9.39
C GLU A 304 -31.01 -21.18 9.27
N VAL A 305 -31.22 -20.02 9.92
CA VAL A 305 -30.26 -18.92 9.94
C VAL A 305 -29.01 -19.32 10.73
N PRO A 306 -27.82 -19.34 10.10
CA PRO A 306 -26.59 -19.73 10.77
C PRO A 306 -26.07 -18.64 11.73
N ALA A 307 -25.26 -19.06 12.70
CA ALA A 307 -24.42 -18.20 13.52
C ALA A 307 -22.96 -18.40 13.14
N PHE A 308 -22.20 -17.32 12.99
CA PHE A 308 -20.79 -17.40 12.63
C PHE A 308 -19.91 -17.06 13.84
N TRP A 309 -18.77 -17.71 13.94
CA TRP A 309 -17.68 -17.33 14.83
C TRP A 309 -16.44 -16.99 14.01
N THR A 310 -15.87 -15.82 14.28
CA THR A 310 -14.75 -15.23 13.54
C THR A 310 -13.53 -15.22 14.45
N ARG A 311 -12.38 -15.66 13.93
CA ARG A 311 -11.15 -15.83 14.72
C ARG A 311 -10.28 -14.57 14.68
N GLU A 312 -10.41 -13.79 13.64
CA GLU A 312 -9.77 -12.50 13.40
C GLU A 312 -10.01 -11.57 14.59
N ALA A 313 -8.93 -11.04 15.19
CA ALA A 313 -8.98 -10.18 16.36
C ALA A 313 -8.22 -8.86 16.17
N THR A 314 -7.43 -8.74 15.11
CA THR A 314 -6.60 -7.57 14.84
C THR A 314 -6.90 -6.96 13.48
N GLY A 315 -6.46 -5.71 13.26
CA GLY A 315 -6.66 -5.00 12.00
C GLY A 315 -6.02 -5.71 10.82
N GLU A 316 -4.80 -6.22 11.00
CA GLU A 316 -4.12 -7.04 10.00
C GLU A 316 -4.95 -8.27 9.57
N GLU A 317 -5.43 -9.05 10.53
CA GLU A 317 -6.23 -10.26 10.25
C GLU A 317 -7.59 -9.92 9.63
N CYS A 318 -8.13 -8.73 9.94
CA CYS A 318 -9.40 -8.24 9.42
C CYS A 318 -9.29 -7.64 8.01
N ALA A 319 -8.12 -7.17 7.59
CA ALA A 319 -7.92 -6.53 6.29
C ALA A 319 -8.39 -7.37 5.09
N PRO A 320 -8.18 -8.70 5.05
CA PRO A 320 -8.77 -9.58 4.03
C PRO A 320 -10.28 -9.44 3.85
N TRP A 321 -11.05 -9.24 4.92
CA TRP A 321 -12.50 -9.01 4.80
C TRP A 321 -12.80 -7.73 4.01
N LEU A 322 -12.03 -6.67 4.23
CA LEU A 322 -12.24 -5.37 3.59
C LEU A 322 -11.87 -5.37 2.11
N LEU A 323 -10.84 -6.12 1.70
CA LEU A 323 -10.25 -5.96 0.37
C LEU A 323 -10.38 -7.20 -0.54
N PHE A 324 -10.49 -8.42 0.00
CA PHE A 324 -10.64 -9.61 -0.85
C PHE A 324 -12.03 -9.66 -1.48
N ARG A 325 -12.06 -9.64 -2.81
CA ARG A 325 -13.31 -9.66 -3.58
C ARG A 325 -14.22 -10.83 -3.20
N HIS A 326 -13.65 -12.03 -3.06
CA HIS A 326 -14.43 -13.23 -2.74
C HIS A 326 -15.10 -13.17 -1.36
N LYS A 327 -14.55 -12.41 -0.39
CA LYS A 327 -15.17 -12.23 0.93
C LYS A 327 -16.44 -11.40 0.83
N HIS A 328 -16.48 -10.45 -0.09
CA HIS A 328 -17.62 -9.56 -0.31
C HIS A 328 -18.73 -10.35 -0.99
N ASP A 329 -18.37 -11.08 -2.05
CA ASP A 329 -19.29 -11.99 -2.74
C ASP A 329 -19.88 -13.01 -1.74
N TYR A 330 -19.04 -13.58 -0.87
CA TYR A 330 -19.46 -14.48 0.20
C TYR A 330 -20.44 -13.83 1.20
N LEU A 331 -20.10 -12.66 1.76
CA LEU A 331 -20.97 -11.98 2.73
C LEU A 331 -22.31 -11.62 2.12
N GLN A 332 -22.31 -11.07 0.90
CA GLN A 332 -23.54 -10.70 0.20
C GLN A 332 -24.40 -11.94 -0.09
N ASN A 333 -23.81 -13.02 -0.62
CA ASN A 333 -24.55 -14.25 -0.90
C ASN A 333 -25.18 -14.87 0.36
N VAL A 334 -24.46 -14.88 1.49
CA VAL A 334 -24.99 -15.40 2.76
C VAL A 334 -26.08 -14.47 3.32
N ALA A 335 -25.88 -13.15 3.27
CA ALA A 335 -26.86 -12.18 3.75
C ALA A 335 -28.17 -12.24 2.94
N ASP A 336 -28.08 -12.24 1.60
CA ASP A 336 -29.23 -12.29 0.69
C ASP A 336 -30.03 -13.59 0.87
N ARG A 337 -29.33 -14.71 1.05
CA ARG A 337 -29.94 -16.02 1.25
C ARG A 337 -30.79 -16.11 2.52
N PHE A 338 -30.26 -15.57 3.62
CA PHE A 338 -30.91 -15.64 4.93
C PHE A 338 -31.64 -14.35 5.30
N ALA A 339 -31.89 -13.48 4.30
CA ALA A 339 -32.71 -12.29 4.47
C ALA A 339 -34.16 -12.70 4.77
N GLY A 340 -34.69 -12.32 5.94
CA GLY A 340 -36.08 -12.59 6.28
C GLY A 340 -36.52 -12.03 7.65
N PRO A 341 -37.84 -11.89 7.87
CA PRO A 341 -38.37 -11.49 9.16
C PRO A 341 -38.28 -12.66 10.15
N GLY A 342 -37.49 -12.52 11.23
CA GLY A 342 -37.56 -13.45 12.37
C GLY A 342 -36.24 -13.81 13.07
N SER A 343 -35.08 -13.57 12.47
CA SER A 343 -33.78 -13.61 13.17
C SER A 343 -32.71 -12.96 12.31
N ALA A 344 -31.98 -11.99 12.87
CA ALA A 344 -30.83 -11.42 12.18
C ALA A 344 -29.73 -12.49 12.06
N LEU A 345 -29.20 -12.66 10.85
CA LEU A 345 -27.92 -13.32 10.63
C LEU A 345 -26.91 -12.68 11.57
N GLY A 346 -26.07 -13.47 12.25
CA GLY A 346 -25.11 -12.84 13.13
C GLY A 346 -23.79 -13.57 13.27
N ARG A 347 -22.78 -12.78 13.60
CA ARG A 347 -21.38 -13.15 13.57
C ARG A 347 -20.69 -12.66 14.83
N ALA A 348 -20.08 -13.58 15.54
CA ALA A 348 -19.34 -13.33 16.75
C ALA A 348 -17.85 -13.08 16.46
N PHE A 349 -17.25 -12.23 17.27
CA PHE A 349 -15.81 -11.98 17.36
C PHE A 349 -15.39 -12.11 18.82
N CYS A 350 -14.18 -12.63 19.04
CA CYS A 350 -13.48 -12.48 20.32
C CYS A 350 -12.29 -11.55 20.14
N VAL A 351 -12.36 -10.38 20.77
CA VAL A 351 -11.28 -9.38 20.76
C VAL A 351 -11.00 -9.03 22.22
N PRO A 352 -10.06 -9.71 22.88
CA PRO A 352 -9.71 -9.42 24.26
C PRO A 352 -9.11 -8.02 24.43
N GLU A 353 -9.26 -7.41 25.61
CA GLU A 353 -8.72 -6.06 25.87
C GLU A 353 -7.20 -5.99 25.71
N SER A 354 -6.49 -7.10 25.97
CA SER A 354 -5.04 -7.22 25.77
C SER A 354 -4.65 -7.02 24.30
N VAL A 355 -5.49 -7.49 23.37
CA VAL A 355 -5.33 -7.32 21.93
C VAL A 355 -5.63 -5.88 21.54
N VAL A 356 -6.70 -5.28 22.07
CA VAL A 356 -7.02 -3.86 21.82
C VAL A 356 -5.88 -2.95 22.26
N ARG A 357 -5.37 -3.14 23.50
CA ARG A 357 -4.29 -2.32 24.06
C ARG A 357 -2.98 -2.44 23.29
N SER A 358 -2.67 -3.62 22.75
CA SER A 358 -1.44 -3.85 21.97
C SER A 358 -1.57 -3.50 20.49
N SER A 359 -2.79 -3.27 20.00
CA SER A 359 -3.05 -2.85 18.62
C SER A 359 -2.87 -1.35 18.44
N GLU A 360 -2.23 -0.94 17.35
CA GLU A 360 -2.12 0.46 16.95
C GLU A 360 -3.46 1.02 16.47
N ILE A 361 -3.60 2.35 16.45
CA ILE A 361 -4.85 3.02 16.08
C ILE A 361 -5.31 2.60 14.68
N TYR A 362 -4.40 2.55 13.70
CA TYR A 362 -4.74 2.13 12.34
C TYR A 362 -5.24 0.67 12.27
N GLU A 363 -4.75 -0.24 13.13
CA GLU A 363 -5.26 -1.61 13.21
C GLU A 363 -6.68 -1.65 13.80
N ARG A 364 -6.93 -0.85 14.85
CA ARG A 364 -8.27 -0.75 15.46
C ARG A 364 -9.27 -0.18 14.48
N ILE A 365 -8.87 0.78 13.65
CA ILE A 365 -9.69 1.31 12.54
C ILE A 365 -10.04 0.20 11.54
N LEU A 366 -9.08 -0.63 11.12
CA LEU A 366 -9.36 -1.75 10.19
C LEU A 366 -10.35 -2.76 10.79
N LEU A 367 -10.21 -3.11 12.07
CA LEU A 367 -11.15 -3.98 12.77
C LEU A 367 -12.56 -3.34 12.81
N PHE A 368 -12.63 -2.05 13.16
CA PHE A 368 -13.89 -1.30 13.17
C PHE A 368 -14.56 -1.31 11.79
N LEU A 369 -13.80 -1.01 10.71
CA LEU A 369 -14.29 -0.99 9.35
C LEU A 369 -14.83 -2.37 8.93
N THR A 370 -14.18 -3.46 9.33
CA THR A 370 -14.65 -4.81 9.01
C THR A 370 -15.99 -5.12 9.67
N ILE A 371 -16.15 -4.77 10.95
CA ILE A 371 -17.41 -4.97 11.67
C ILE A 371 -18.50 -4.05 11.10
N ALA A 372 -18.18 -2.79 10.79
CA ALA A 372 -19.11 -1.87 10.14
C ALA A 372 -19.57 -2.37 8.77
N MET A 373 -18.69 -2.99 7.99
CA MET A 373 -19.04 -3.61 6.70
C MET A 373 -20.03 -4.77 6.90
N MET A 374 -19.84 -5.59 7.94
CA MET A 374 -20.76 -6.70 8.25
C MET A 374 -22.14 -6.19 8.68
N GLU A 375 -22.18 -5.17 9.52
CA GLU A 375 -23.41 -4.48 9.93
C GLU A 375 -24.14 -3.83 8.73
N MET A 376 -23.38 -3.24 7.79
CA MET A 376 -23.92 -2.69 6.54
C MET A 376 -24.60 -3.76 5.68
N TYR A 377 -24.07 -4.99 5.65
CA TYR A 377 -24.71 -6.14 4.97
C TYR A 377 -25.86 -6.77 5.77
N GLY A 378 -26.23 -6.21 6.92
CA GLY A 378 -27.31 -6.74 7.76
C GLY A 378 -26.90 -7.93 8.62
N VAL A 379 -25.59 -8.18 8.78
CA VAL A 379 -25.05 -9.20 9.69
C VAL A 379 -24.83 -8.56 11.05
N LYS A 380 -25.66 -8.92 12.04
CA LYS A 380 -25.50 -8.42 13.43
C LYS A 380 -24.20 -8.96 14.00
N VAL A 381 -23.34 -8.08 14.50
CA VAL A 381 -22.09 -8.48 15.13
C VAL A 381 -22.26 -8.62 16.65
N TRP A 382 -21.68 -9.68 17.20
CA TRP A 382 -21.51 -9.86 18.64
C TRP A 382 -20.02 -9.85 18.99
N LEU A 383 -19.63 -9.08 19.99
CA LEU A 383 -18.27 -9.01 20.49
C LEU A 383 -18.17 -9.59 21.90
N SER A 384 -17.16 -10.43 22.13
CA SER A 384 -16.69 -10.87 23.45
C SER A 384 -15.26 -10.38 23.67
N ALA A 385 -14.91 -10.05 24.92
CA ALA A 385 -13.52 -9.79 25.34
C ALA A 385 -12.91 -10.96 26.15
N GLU A 386 -13.62 -12.08 26.27
CA GLU A 386 -13.19 -13.22 27.08
C GLU A 386 -11.96 -13.89 26.45
N GLN A 387 -10.82 -13.79 27.15
CA GLN A 387 -9.53 -14.32 26.70
C GLN A 387 -9.59 -15.82 26.37
N GLU A 388 -10.42 -16.57 27.09
CA GLU A 388 -10.60 -18.02 26.92
C GLU A 388 -11.17 -18.38 25.54
N TYR A 389 -11.93 -17.48 24.91
CA TYR A 389 -12.52 -17.72 23.60
C TYR A 389 -11.61 -17.36 22.43
N GLN A 390 -10.42 -16.80 22.67
CA GLN A 390 -9.49 -16.43 21.60
C GLN A 390 -8.97 -17.64 20.80
N GLU A 391 -8.91 -18.82 21.44
CA GLU A 391 -8.46 -20.07 20.84
C GLU A 391 -9.57 -20.84 20.10
N VAL A 392 -10.82 -20.38 20.19
CA VAL A 392 -11.94 -21.00 19.49
C VAL A 392 -11.75 -20.82 17.98
N GLU A 393 -11.76 -21.94 17.26
CA GLU A 393 -11.58 -21.99 15.79
C GLU A 393 -12.68 -21.21 15.07
N GLY A 394 -12.42 -20.75 13.85
CA GLY A 394 -13.47 -20.17 13.00
C GLY A 394 -14.51 -21.24 12.63
N PHE A 395 -15.78 -20.99 12.91
CA PHE A 395 -16.86 -21.94 12.62
C PHE A 395 -18.18 -21.28 12.22
N VAL A 396 -19.06 -22.09 11.65
CA VAL A 396 -20.47 -21.78 11.39
C VAL A 396 -21.33 -22.80 12.11
N LEU A 397 -22.23 -22.32 12.95
CA LEU A 397 -23.22 -23.13 13.66
C LEU A 397 -24.56 -22.98 12.95
N ALA A 398 -25.09 -24.10 12.46
CA ALA A 398 -26.43 -24.16 11.88
C ALA A 398 -27.10 -25.44 12.41
N ARG A 399 -28.30 -25.32 13.00
CA ARG A 399 -28.97 -26.44 13.70
C ARG A 399 -28.10 -27.04 14.81
N ASN A 400 -27.80 -28.34 14.66
CA ASN A 400 -26.95 -29.18 15.48
C ASN A 400 -25.72 -29.62 14.67
N GLN A 401 -25.25 -28.77 13.75
CA GLN A 401 -24.08 -29.01 12.93
C GLN A 401 -23.12 -27.82 13.07
N ALA A 402 -21.84 -28.14 13.23
CA ALA A 402 -20.75 -27.18 13.19
C ALA A 402 -19.93 -27.41 11.91
N ILE A 403 -19.71 -26.33 11.17
CA ILE A 403 -18.88 -26.28 9.96
C ILE A 403 -17.63 -25.49 10.36
N LEU A 404 -16.51 -26.18 10.54
CA LEU A 404 -15.22 -25.56 10.80
C LEU A 404 -14.65 -25.00 9.50
N ALA A 405 -14.15 -23.78 9.56
CA ALA A 405 -13.63 -23.06 8.43
C ALA A 405 -12.63 -22.00 8.90
N ASN A 406 -11.39 -22.43 9.08
CA ASN A 406 -10.33 -21.61 9.66
C ASN A 406 -9.18 -21.41 8.67
N TRP A 407 -8.63 -20.21 8.64
CA TRP A 407 -7.51 -19.82 7.76
C TRP A 407 -6.59 -18.79 8.42
N VAL A 408 -6.89 -18.37 9.65
CA VAL A 408 -6.18 -17.34 10.42
C VAL A 408 -5.54 -18.00 11.62
N ARG A 409 -4.28 -17.66 11.91
CA ARG A 409 -3.48 -18.25 13.00
C ARG A 409 -3.46 -19.80 12.95
N GLU A 410 -3.33 -20.35 11.74
CA GLU A 410 -3.23 -21.79 11.49
C GLU A 410 -1.85 -22.17 10.97
N GLU A 411 -1.34 -23.34 11.38
CA GLU A 411 -0.14 -23.95 10.77
C GLU A 411 -0.42 -24.51 9.37
N SER A 412 -1.71 -24.75 9.10
CA SER A 412 -2.24 -25.15 7.79
C SER A 412 -2.65 -23.93 6.99
N VAL A 413 -2.71 -24.05 5.65
CA VAL A 413 -3.21 -22.96 4.80
C VAL A 413 -4.70 -22.70 5.07
N TRP A 414 -5.43 -23.77 5.36
CA TRP A 414 -6.78 -23.75 5.89
C TRP A 414 -7.02 -25.01 6.70
N ARG A 415 -8.08 -24.98 7.51
CA ARG A 415 -8.67 -26.15 8.14
C ARG A 415 -10.18 -26.09 7.94
N VAL A 416 -10.72 -27.12 7.28
CA VAL A 416 -12.16 -27.29 7.10
C VAL A 416 -12.59 -28.66 7.57
N ALA A 417 -13.71 -28.72 8.29
CA ALA A 417 -14.34 -29.96 8.71
C ALA A 417 -15.82 -29.71 9.01
N THR A 418 -16.62 -30.78 9.06
CA THR A 418 -18.03 -30.70 9.44
C THR A 418 -18.34 -31.80 10.45
N THR A 419 -19.06 -31.45 11.51
CA THR A 419 -19.57 -32.42 12.49
C THR A 419 -21.00 -32.13 12.87
N SER A 420 -21.77 -33.20 13.12
CA SER A 420 -23.12 -33.16 13.69
C SER A 420 -23.21 -33.98 14.98
N ALA A 421 -22.07 -34.44 15.52
CA ALA A 421 -22.05 -35.20 16.75
C ALA A 421 -22.35 -34.26 17.93
N ARG A 422 -23.44 -34.53 18.68
CA ARG A 422 -23.93 -33.63 19.75
C ARG A 422 -22.85 -33.21 20.74
N ARG A 423 -21.94 -34.11 21.12
CA ARG A 423 -20.85 -33.82 22.06
C ARG A 423 -19.81 -32.85 21.48
N GLU A 424 -19.58 -32.90 20.17
CA GLU A 424 -18.62 -32.03 19.47
C GLU A 424 -19.26 -30.68 19.12
N VAL A 425 -20.58 -30.64 18.93
CA VAL A 425 -21.31 -29.41 18.60
C VAL A 425 -21.63 -28.58 19.85
N ALA A 426 -21.79 -29.21 21.02
CA ALA A 426 -22.16 -28.53 22.26
C ALA A 426 -21.25 -27.36 22.66
N PRO A 427 -19.90 -27.44 22.57
CA PRO A 427 -19.02 -26.30 22.88
C PRO A 427 -19.27 -25.09 21.97
N TYR A 428 -19.52 -25.30 20.68
CA TYR A 428 -19.82 -24.22 19.74
C TYR A 428 -21.17 -23.56 20.04
N GLN A 429 -22.17 -24.35 20.45
CA GLN A 429 -23.47 -23.83 20.89
C GLN A 429 -23.34 -22.99 22.16
N GLU A 430 -22.51 -23.43 23.11
CA GLU A 430 -22.24 -22.72 24.35
C GLU A 430 -21.60 -21.35 24.10
N VAL A 431 -20.53 -21.32 23.30
CA VAL A 431 -19.81 -20.07 22.98
C VAL A 431 -20.71 -19.07 22.24
N ILE A 432 -21.48 -19.52 21.24
CA ILE A 432 -22.45 -18.66 20.55
C ILE A 432 -23.56 -18.19 21.50
N GLY A 433 -24.07 -19.07 22.36
CA GLY A 433 -25.08 -18.72 23.35
C GLY A 433 -24.57 -17.65 24.32
N HIS A 434 -23.35 -17.82 24.81
CA HIS A 434 -22.70 -16.89 25.73
C HIS A 434 -22.51 -15.51 25.10
N VAL A 435 -21.87 -15.43 23.92
CA VAL A 435 -21.57 -14.13 23.29
C VAL A 435 -22.84 -13.38 22.86
N ARG A 436 -23.90 -14.11 22.49
CA ARG A 436 -25.20 -13.50 22.20
C ARG A 436 -25.84 -12.88 23.43
N ALA A 437 -25.69 -13.51 24.59
CA ALA A 437 -26.29 -13.04 25.85
C ALA A 437 -25.48 -11.92 26.53
N HIS A 438 -24.16 -11.87 26.32
CA HIS A 438 -23.24 -10.98 27.03
C HIS A 438 -22.40 -10.11 26.09
N SER A 439 -22.92 -9.79 24.90
CA SER A 439 -22.13 -9.04 23.92
C SER A 439 -21.81 -7.62 24.41
N LEU A 440 -20.55 -7.21 24.26
CA LEU A 440 -20.09 -5.86 24.61
C LEU A 440 -20.68 -4.76 23.72
N VAL A 441 -21.11 -5.12 22.51
CA VAL A 441 -21.60 -4.18 21.49
C VAL A 441 -23.08 -4.41 21.20
N ASP A 442 -23.87 -4.81 22.21
CA ASP A 442 -25.30 -5.02 22.00
C ASP A 442 -26.07 -3.69 21.88
N GLY A 443 -27.11 -3.70 21.05
CA GLY A 443 -27.91 -2.52 20.76
C GLY A 443 -28.95 -2.78 19.67
N PRO A 444 -30.07 -2.04 19.66
CA PRO A 444 -31.16 -2.28 18.71
C PRO A 444 -30.82 -1.85 17.28
N THR A 445 -29.92 -0.88 17.11
CA THR A 445 -29.55 -0.32 15.80
C THR A 445 -28.06 -0.52 15.51
N PRO A 446 -27.66 -0.61 14.23
CA PRO A 446 -26.24 -0.63 13.87
C PRO A 446 -25.45 0.55 14.46
N THR A 447 -26.05 1.76 14.50
CA THR A 447 -25.42 2.95 15.12
C THR A 447 -25.03 2.70 16.56
N ALA A 448 -25.95 2.20 17.40
CA ALA A 448 -25.67 1.98 18.82
C ALA A 448 -24.55 0.94 19.02
N ARG A 449 -24.57 -0.13 18.22
CA ARG A 449 -23.55 -1.19 18.27
C ARG A 449 -22.18 -0.70 17.82
N LEU A 450 -22.12 0.05 16.73
CA LEU A 450 -20.87 0.59 16.20
C LEU A 450 -20.30 1.69 17.09
N GLN A 451 -21.13 2.50 17.74
CA GLN A 451 -20.66 3.47 18.71
C GLN A 451 -20.05 2.77 19.94
N ALA A 452 -20.73 1.74 20.49
CA ALA A 452 -20.17 0.93 21.56
C ALA A 452 -18.86 0.24 21.17
N LEU A 453 -18.74 -0.21 19.90
CA LEU A 453 -17.49 -0.75 19.36
C LEU A 453 -16.39 0.31 19.31
N ALA A 454 -16.69 1.52 18.82
CA ALA A 454 -15.72 2.61 18.77
C ALA A 454 -15.22 2.97 20.18
N ASP A 455 -16.11 3.03 21.17
CA ASP A 455 -15.76 3.25 22.57
C ASP A 455 -14.84 2.13 23.09
N TYR A 456 -15.18 0.86 22.82
CA TYR A 456 -14.36 -0.29 23.22
C TYR A 456 -12.96 -0.28 22.58
N LEU A 457 -12.87 0.12 21.31
CA LEU A 457 -11.61 0.23 20.57
C LEU A 457 -10.85 1.54 20.86
N ASN A 458 -11.42 2.43 21.69
CA ASN A 458 -10.90 3.76 21.98
C ASN A 458 -10.66 4.58 20.69
N LEU A 459 -11.69 4.66 19.86
CA LEU A 459 -11.75 5.45 18.63
C LEU A 459 -12.74 6.61 18.82
N ASP A 460 -12.34 7.82 18.44
CA ASP A 460 -13.24 8.98 18.48
C ASP A 460 -14.34 8.82 17.42
N TRP A 461 -15.58 8.62 17.87
CA TRP A 461 -16.74 8.41 17.01
C TRP A 461 -17.03 9.60 16.08
N ALA A 462 -16.94 10.83 16.58
CA ALA A 462 -17.27 12.03 15.82
C ALA A 462 -16.22 12.29 14.74
N TRP A 463 -14.94 12.14 15.10
CA TRP A 463 -13.84 12.20 14.15
C TRP A 463 -13.98 11.10 13.09
N LEU A 464 -14.17 9.84 13.50
CA LEU A 464 -14.21 8.70 12.59
C LEU A 464 -15.36 8.82 11.59
N THR A 465 -16.56 9.14 12.06
CA THR A 465 -17.72 9.30 11.17
C THR A 465 -17.57 10.49 10.22
N GLY A 466 -17.06 11.64 10.69
CA GLY A 466 -16.78 12.79 9.84
C GLY A 466 -15.71 12.51 8.78
N ARG A 467 -14.64 11.79 9.14
CA ARG A 467 -13.59 11.38 8.19
C ARG A 467 -14.08 10.35 7.18
N CYS A 468 -14.87 9.36 7.62
CA CYS A 468 -15.53 8.43 6.72
C CYS A 468 -16.47 9.14 5.74
N GLN A 469 -17.24 10.14 6.20
CA GLN A 469 -18.09 10.94 5.33
C GLN A 469 -17.28 11.68 4.26
N GLY A 470 -16.24 12.42 4.65
CA GLY A 470 -15.41 13.15 3.69
C GLY A 470 -14.75 12.24 2.65
N LEU A 471 -14.20 11.10 3.07
CA LEU A 471 -13.65 10.11 2.13
C LEU A 471 -14.71 9.49 1.23
N ALA A 472 -15.93 9.29 1.75
CA ALA A 472 -17.03 8.67 1.03
C ALA A 472 -17.64 9.56 -0.07
N GLU A 473 -17.58 10.88 0.12
CA GLU A 473 -18.00 11.89 -0.86
C GLU A 473 -17.08 11.88 -2.08
N GLU A 474 -15.77 11.78 -1.89
CA GLU A 474 -14.76 11.70 -2.97
C GLU A 474 -14.60 10.29 -3.55
N GLY A 475 -14.69 9.26 -2.69
CA GLY A 475 -14.48 7.85 -3.02
C GLY A 475 -13.00 7.43 -3.05
N LEU A 476 -12.71 6.22 -2.56
CA LEU A 476 -11.36 5.66 -2.50
C LEU A 476 -10.84 5.25 -3.88
N THR A 477 -11.71 4.89 -4.82
CA THR A 477 -11.30 4.51 -6.19
C THR A 477 -10.69 5.68 -6.96
N SER A 478 -10.96 6.92 -6.54
CA SER A 478 -10.34 8.15 -7.03
C SER A 478 -9.07 8.55 -6.25
N MET A 479 -8.74 7.84 -5.16
CA MET A 479 -7.53 8.01 -4.35
C MET A 479 -6.48 6.92 -4.61
N LEU A 480 -6.94 5.66 -4.67
CA LEU A 480 -6.12 4.46 -4.66
C LEU A 480 -6.52 3.50 -5.78
N ARG A 481 -5.55 2.77 -6.31
CA ARG A 481 -5.78 1.76 -7.34
C ARG A 481 -5.26 0.38 -6.94
N PRO A 482 -6.15 -0.61 -6.74
CA PRO A 482 -5.76 -2.01 -6.68
C PRO A 482 -5.17 -2.46 -8.02
N ARG A 483 -4.09 -3.23 -7.99
CA ARG A 483 -3.41 -3.82 -9.15
C ARG A 483 -3.80 -5.29 -9.33
N SER A 484 -3.95 -6.03 -8.23
CA SER A 484 -4.46 -7.38 -8.21
C SER A 484 -5.96 -7.40 -8.46
N ARG A 485 -6.38 -8.24 -9.42
CA ARG A 485 -7.80 -8.49 -9.73
C ARG A 485 -8.58 -9.12 -8.57
N LEU A 486 -7.86 -9.72 -7.63
CA LEU A 486 -8.41 -10.40 -6.46
C LEU A 486 -8.87 -9.42 -5.36
N LEU A 487 -8.47 -8.14 -5.49
CA LEU A 487 -8.86 -7.06 -4.59
C LEU A 487 -9.97 -6.19 -5.16
N THR A 488 -10.66 -5.49 -4.26
CA THR A 488 -11.66 -4.47 -4.59
C THR A 488 -11.75 -3.42 -3.47
N LEU A 489 -12.00 -2.17 -3.85
CA LEU A 489 -12.31 -1.08 -2.91
C LEU A 489 -13.82 -0.84 -2.77
N LYS A 490 -14.65 -1.53 -3.56
CA LYS A 490 -16.08 -1.22 -3.70
C LYS A 490 -16.84 -1.30 -2.37
N ALA A 491 -16.72 -2.40 -1.61
CA ALA A 491 -17.46 -2.48 -0.36
C ALA A 491 -16.86 -1.62 0.74
N LEU A 492 -15.55 -1.34 0.70
CA LEU A 492 -14.95 -0.38 1.61
C LEU A 492 -15.51 1.03 1.36
N ASP A 493 -15.64 1.47 0.10
CA ASP A 493 -16.33 2.71 -0.27
C ASP A 493 -17.78 2.76 0.23
N GLN A 494 -18.51 1.65 0.12
CA GLN A 494 -19.88 1.54 0.64
C GLN A 494 -19.91 1.61 2.16
N THR A 495 -18.93 0.99 2.83
CA THR A 495 -18.79 0.99 4.29
C THR A 495 -18.50 2.39 4.81
N LEU A 496 -17.59 3.14 4.17
CA LEU A 496 -17.32 4.54 4.51
C LEU A 496 -18.59 5.41 4.37
N ARG A 497 -19.35 5.24 3.28
CA ARG A 497 -20.66 5.92 3.11
C ARG A 497 -21.65 5.55 4.19
N PHE A 498 -21.72 4.28 4.55
CA PHE A 498 -22.59 3.78 5.60
C PHE A 498 -22.25 4.45 6.93
N ILE A 499 -20.98 4.41 7.36
CA ILE A 499 -20.52 5.03 8.62
C ILE A 499 -20.75 6.54 8.61
N GLY A 500 -20.42 7.24 7.52
CA GLY A 500 -20.62 8.69 7.40
C GLY A 500 -22.08 9.10 7.62
N ARG A 501 -23.05 8.30 7.13
CA ARG A 501 -24.49 8.54 7.37
C ARG A 501 -24.90 8.32 8.82
N LEU A 502 -24.20 7.48 9.59
CA LEU A 502 -24.51 7.25 11.00
C LEU A 502 -24.09 8.42 11.90
N GLY A 503 -23.09 9.19 11.49
CA GLY A 503 -22.61 10.38 12.22
C GLY A 503 -23.35 11.67 11.87
N SER A 504 -24.08 11.70 10.75
CA SER A 504 -24.90 12.85 10.39
C SER A 504 -26.14 12.87 11.30
N PRO A 505 -26.44 13.97 12.02
CA PRO A 505 -27.71 14.10 12.70
C PRO A 505 -28.82 13.95 11.65
N TYR A 506 -29.72 13.00 11.87
CA TYR A 506 -30.89 12.76 11.02
C TYR A 506 -31.65 14.09 10.77
N ASP A 507 -31.38 14.76 9.65
CA ASP A 507 -32.32 15.69 9.06
C ASP A 507 -33.31 14.84 8.28
N GLY A 508 -34.39 14.45 8.95
CA GLY A 508 -35.53 13.82 8.32
C GLY A 508 -36.08 14.72 7.23
N ARG A 509 -35.72 14.43 5.97
CA ARG A 509 -36.37 14.95 4.77
C ARG A 509 -36.68 13.82 3.82
#